data_AF-A0A5S3X9N1-F1
#
_entry.id   AF-A0A5S3X9N1-F1
#
_cell.length_a   1.000
_cell.length_b   1.000
_cell.length_c   1.000
_cell.angle_alpha   90.00
_cell.angle_beta   90.00
_cell.angle_gamma   90.00
#
_symmetry.space_group_name_H-M   'P 1'
#
loop_
_entity.id
_entity.type
_entity.pdbx_description
1 polymer ?
#
loop_
_entity_poly.entity_id
_entity_poly.type
_entity_poly.pdbx_seq_one_letter_code
_entity_poly.pdbx_strand_id
1 'polypeptide(L)'
;QYLLVLRDSPPVCRGTALGTSGVDQMPEGVPAWPPTPMPRQTAAREVKADEENFTGFVFKSQANMDQKHRALIAFKRMVTGK
;
A
#
# COMPACT_ATOMS: atom_id res chain seq x y z
N GLN A 1 14.65 -22.86 14.14
CA GLN A 1 13.75 -21.98 14.91
C GLN A 1 12.70 -21.48 13.95
N TYR A 2 11.50 -22.05 14.03
CA TYR A 2 10.44 -21.90 13.05
C TYR A 2 9.73 -20.56 13.25
N LEU A 3 9.74 -19.71 12.23
CA LEU A 3 9.02 -18.44 12.21
C LEU A 3 7.53 -18.74 11.96
N LEU A 4 6.80 -19.07 13.03
CA LEU A 4 5.35 -18.93 13.02
C LEU A 4 5.05 -17.43 13.00
N VAL A 5 4.72 -16.89 11.83
CA VAL A 5 4.15 -15.56 11.70
C VAL A 5 2.73 -15.62 12.28
N LEU A 6 2.65 -15.54 13.61
CA LEU A 6 1.42 -15.27 14.32
C LEU A 6 0.96 -13.88 13.87
N ARG A 7 -0.18 -13.82 13.19
CA ARG A 7 -0.80 -12.58 12.67
C ARG A 7 -1.09 -11.52 13.74
N ASP A 8 -0.94 -11.85 15.02
CA ASP A 8 -1.31 -11.02 16.16
C ASP A 8 -0.19 -10.11 16.69
N SER A 9 1.05 -10.24 16.19
CA SER A 9 2.14 -9.33 16.56
C SER A 9 3.04 -9.00 15.36
N PRO A 10 3.37 -7.72 15.12
CA PRO A 10 4.23 -7.32 14.01
C PRO A 10 5.67 -7.87 14.19
N PRO A 11 6.37 -8.23 13.09
CA PRO A 11 7.75 -8.69 13.16
C PRO A 11 8.68 -7.58 13.66
N VAL A 12 9.51 -7.89 14.64
CA VAL A 12 10.49 -6.93 15.20
C VAL A 12 11.83 -7.10 14.49
N CYS A 13 12.18 -6.13 13.64
CA CYS A 13 13.50 -6.04 13.02
C CYS A 13 14.40 -5.14 13.88
N ARG A 14 15.63 -5.59 14.18
CA ARG A 14 16.64 -4.76 14.89
C ARG A 14 17.77 -4.43 13.93
N GLY A 15 18.06 -3.14 13.75
CA GLY A 15 19.08 -2.70 12.82
C GLY A 15 19.28 -1.18 12.84
N THR A 16 20.30 -0.71 12.14
CA THR A 16 20.59 0.72 11.98
C THR A 16 20.55 1.07 10.50
N ALA A 17 19.57 1.87 10.06
CA ALA A 17 19.46 2.28 8.66
C ALA A 17 20.70 3.06 8.16
N LEU A 18 21.32 3.87 9.04
CA LEU A 18 22.53 4.64 8.72
C LEU A 18 23.79 3.77 8.59
N GLY A 19 23.84 2.66 9.33
CA GLY A 19 24.97 1.72 9.29
C GLY A 19 24.74 0.54 8.33
N THR A 20 23.61 0.53 7.60
CA THR A 20 23.16 -0.57 6.72
C THR A 20 23.09 -1.95 7.40
N SER A 21 23.19 -2.01 8.74
CA SER A 21 23.18 -3.26 9.50
C SER A 21 21.75 -3.65 9.85
N GLY A 22 21.37 -4.90 9.55
CA GLY A 22 20.03 -5.42 9.84
C GLY A 22 18.93 -4.95 8.89
N VAL A 23 19.27 -4.22 7.82
CA VAL A 23 18.30 -3.80 6.78
C VAL A 23 17.87 -5.00 5.94
N ASP A 24 18.76 -5.97 5.70
CA ASP A 24 18.47 -7.18 4.92
C ASP A 24 17.44 -8.11 5.60
N GLN A 25 17.26 -7.97 6.92
CA GLN A 25 16.28 -8.74 7.70
C GLN A 25 14.85 -8.18 7.57
N MET A 26 14.71 -6.93 7.09
CA MET A 26 13.40 -6.28 6.96
C MET A 26 12.55 -6.86 5.80
N PRO A 27 13.10 -7.10 4.59
CA PRO A 27 12.38 -7.80 3.52
C PRO A 27 11.94 -9.21 3.87
N GLU A 28 12.71 -9.94 4.68
CA GLU A 28 12.40 -11.32 5.09
C GLU A 28 11.14 -11.40 5.98
N GLY A 29 10.83 -10.33 6.72
CA GLY A 29 9.62 -10.21 7.52
C GLY A 29 8.37 -9.81 6.73
N VAL A 30 8.52 -9.44 5.46
CA VAL A 30 7.37 -9.11 4.59
C VAL A 30 6.75 -10.42 4.10
N PRO A 31 5.43 -10.60 4.21
CA PRO A 31 4.78 -11.80 3.70
C PRO A 31 5.07 -11.97 2.21
N ALA A 32 5.48 -13.17 1.81
CA ALA A 32 5.79 -13.51 0.42
C ALA A 32 4.63 -13.23 -0.55
N TRP A 33 3.40 -13.23 -0.03
CA TRP A 33 2.19 -12.87 -0.76
C TRP A 33 1.56 -11.64 -0.11
N PRO A 34 1.49 -10.51 -0.83
CA PRO A 34 0.78 -9.34 -0.33
C PRO A 34 -0.72 -9.66 -0.19
N PRO A 35 -1.43 -8.97 0.71
CA PRO A 35 -2.88 -9.10 0.77
C PRO A 35 -3.47 -8.71 -0.59
N THR A 36 -4.39 -9.53 -1.09
CA THR A 36 -5.17 -9.21 -2.28
C THR A 36 -5.93 -7.89 -2.08
N PRO A 37 -6.29 -7.17 -3.16
CA PRO A 37 -7.12 -5.98 -3.05
C PRO A 37 -8.36 -6.27 -2.21
N MET A 38 -8.52 -5.54 -1.11
CA MET A 38 -9.63 -5.76 -0.18
C MET A 38 -10.85 -4.96 -0.64
N PRO A 39 -12.07 -5.47 -0.36
CA PRO A 39 -13.28 -4.71 -0.59
C PRO A 39 -13.26 -3.41 0.23
N ARG A 40 -13.92 -2.38 -0.30
CA ARG A 40 -13.98 -1.05 0.31
C ARG A 40 -15.44 -0.66 0.53
N GLN A 41 -15.77 -0.26 1.75
CA GLN A 41 -17.05 0.37 2.02
C GLN A 41 -17.09 1.79 1.45
N THR A 42 -18.19 2.12 0.78
CA THR A 42 -18.51 3.47 0.31
C THR A 42 -19.83 3.92 0.93
N ALA A 43 -20.17 5.21 0.77
CA ALA A 43 -21.41 5.76 1.31
C ALA A 43 -22.69 5.09 0.76
N ALA A 44 -22.65 4.54 -0.45
CA ALA A 44 -23.79 3.91 -1.09
C ALA A 44 -23.80 2.38 -0.93
N ARG A 45 -22.65 1.73 -1.11
CA ARG A 45 -22.52 0.27 -1.07
C ARG A 45 -21.11 -0.19 -0.77
N GLU A 46 -20.97 -1.45 -0.40
CA GLU A 46 -19.66 -2.11 -0.44
C GLU A 46 -19.25 -2.37 -1.90
N VAL A 47 -18.00 -2.04 -2.21
CA VAL A 47 -17.39 -2.26 -3.51
C VAL A 47 -16.43 -3.44 -3.38
N LYS A 48 -16.72 -4.53 -4.09
CA LYS A 48 -15.94 -5.78 -4.04
C LYS A 48 -14.80 -5.73 -5.05
N ALA A 49 -13.61 -6.17 -4.66
CA ALA A 49 -12.38 -6.10 -5.47
C ALA A 49 -12.48 -6.79 -6.86
N ASP A 50 -13.43 -7.69 -7.00
CA ASP A 50 -13.71 -8.57 -8.15
C ASP A 50 -14.74 -7.98 -9.15
N GLU A 51 -15.22 -6.75 -8.96
CA GLU A 51 -16.13 -6.12 -9.92
C GLU A 51 -15.43 -5.69 -11.23
N GLU A 52 -16.11 -5.88 -12.38
CA GLU A 52 -15.58 -5.52 -13.70
C GLU A 52 -15.53 -4.00 -13.96
N ASN A 53 -16.42 -3.24 -13.33
CA ASN A 53 -16.48 -1.79 -13.50
C ASN A 53 -15.28 -1.11 -12.83
N PHE A 54 -14.64 -0.18 -13.53
CA PHE A 54 -13.54 0.60 -12.98
C PHE A 54 -14.01 1.49 -11.83
N THR A 55 -13.46 1.29 -10.63
CA THR A 55 -13.69 2.18 -9.49
C THR A 55 -12.39 2.51 -8.76
N GLY A 56 -12.32 3.70 -8.18
CA GLY A 56 -11.17 4.15 -7.41
C GLY A 56 -11.36 5.53 -6.82
N PHE A 57 -10.55 5.86 -5.82
CA PHE A 57 -10.60 7.15 -5.14
C PHE A 57 -9.23 7.82 -5.12
N VAL A 58 -9.23 9.15 -5.21
CA VAL A 58 -8.01 9.95 -5.10
C VAL A 58 -7.67 10.11 -3.62
N PHE A 59 -6.46 9.71 -3.22
CA PHE A 59 -6.03 9.76 -1.82
C PHE A 59 -4.94 10.81 -1.56
N LYS A 60 -4.25 11.26 -2.60
CA LYS A 60 -3.35 12.41 -2.52
C LYS A 60 -3.26 13.12 -3.86
N SER A 61 -3.00 14.41 -3.84
CA SER A 61 -2.69 15.21 -5.01
C SER A 61 -1.38 15.93 -4.77
N GLN A 62 -0.46 15.85 -5.71
CA GLN A 62 0.80 16.57 -5.66
C GLN A 62 0.79 17.66 -6.73
N ALA A 63 1.05 18.89 -6.31
CA ALA A 63 1.20 20.02 -7.22
C ALA A 63 2.62 20.04 -7.79
N ASN A 64 2.72 20.35 -9.08
CA ASN A 64 3.99 20.77 -9.67
C ASN A 64 4.41 22.11 -9.06
N MET A 65 5.70 22.24 -8.76
CA MET A 65 6.27 23.42 -8.10
C MET A 65 6.70 24.50 -9.11
N ASP A 66 6.77 24.18 -10.41
CA ASP A 66 7.04 25.16 -11.46
C ASP A 66 5.85 26.12 -11.62
N GLN A 67 6.09 27.43 -11.41
CA GLN A 67 5.10 28.48 -11.55
C GLN A 67 4.48 28.56 -12.95
N LYS A 68 5.21 28.17 -14.01
CA LYS A 68 4.75 28.26 -15.40
C LYS A 68 3.82 27.11 -15.80
N HIS A 69 3.89 25.97 -15.11
CA HIS A 69 3.06 24.80 -15.38
C HIS A 69 2.45 24.28 -14.08
N ARG A 70 1.27 24.79 -13.74
CA ARG A 70 0.44 24.32 -12.61
C ARG A 70 -0.22 22.96 -12.90
N ALA A 71 0.57 21.97 -13.27
CA ALA A 71 0.10 20.60 -13.37
C ALA A 71 -0.13 20.03 -11.96
N LEU A 72 -1.27 19.36 -11.78
CA LEU A 72 -1.61 18.65 -10.56
C LEU A 72 -1.65 17.16 -10.89
N ILE A 73 -0.87 16.35 -10.18
CA ILE A 73 -0.90 14.90 -10.30
C ILE A 73 -1.74 14.35 -9.15
N ALA A 74 -2.90 13.78 -9.49
CA ALA A 74 -3.74 13.07 -8.54
C ALA A 74 -3.36 11.59 -8.50
N PHE A 75 -3.11 11.06 -7.31
CA PHE A 75 -2.86 9.65 -7.09
C PHE A 75 -4.18 8.98 -6.71
N LYS A 76 -4.62 8.08 -7.59
CA LYS A 76 -5.83 7.30 -7.43
C LYS A 76 -5.47 5.89 -6.98
N ARG A 77 -6.09 5.41 -5.91
CA ARG A 77 -6.10 3.99 -5.58
C ARG A 77 -7.27 3.36 -6.34
N MET A 78 -6.95 2.42 -7.21
CA MET A 78 -7.92 1.58 -7.87
C MET A 78 -8.45 0.53 -6.88
N VAL A 79 -9.77 0.33 -6.88
CA VAL A 79 -10.46 -0.63 -6.01
C VAL A 79 -10.97 -1.81 -6.83
N THR A 80 -11.47 -1.59 -8.04
CA THR A 80 -12.05 -2.62 -8.92
C THR A 80 -11.83 -2.30 -10.41
N GLY A 81 -12.02 -3.30 -11.27
CA GLY A 81 -11.97 -3.18 -12.73
C GLY A 81 -10.60 -3.43 -13.35
N LYS A 82 -10.42 -2.99 -14.60
CA LYS A 82 -9.13 -2.91 -15.33
C LYS A 82 -8.84 -1.46 -15.72
#